data_AF-A0A519VAP7-F1
#
_entry.id   AF-A0A519VAP7-F1
#
_cell.length_a   1.000
_cell.length_b   1.000
_cell.length_c   1.000
_cell.angle_alpha   90.00
_cell.angle_beta   90.00
_cell.angle_gamma   90.00
#
_symmetry.space_group_name_H-M   'P 1'
#
loop_
_entity.id
_entity.type
_entity.pdbx_description
1 polymer ?
#
loop_
_entity_poly.entity_id
_entity_poly.type
_entity_poly.pdbx_seq_one_letter_code
_entity_poly.pdbx_strand_id
1 'polypeptide(L)'
;MEFKIQRKFNQPTLIKVFYDGDYNGTAIDFKKDGTYIFDNSAIGLSDYTYGTYKINGNNIILDTDQIDNLTDLKQLKIHEKEINYQDGIKKELYLFQVDTNGKIIDRTTEYRVTIDNRK
;
A
#
# COMPACT_ATOMS: atom_id res chain seq x y z
N MET A 1 13.53 11.57 -19.85
CA MET A 1 13.13 11.35 -18.44
C MET A 1 11.79 10.62 -18.36
N GLU A 2 10.82 10.99 -19.20
CA GLU A 2 9.50 10.36 -19.33
C GLU A 2 9.51 8.83 -19.58
N PHE A 3 10.38 8.33 -20.47
CA PHE A 3 10.51 6.90 -20.74
C PHE A 3 10.85 6.05 -19.51
N LYS A 4 11.64 6.58 -18.56
CA LYS A 4 11.98 5.86 -17.32
C LYS A 4 10.80 5.81 -16.35
N ILE A 5 9.99 6.87 -16.31
CA ILE A 5 8.80 6.97 -15.45
C ILE A 5 7.72 6.00 -15.96
N GLN A 6 7.40 6.05 -17.27
CA GLN A 6 6.43 5.14 -17.88
C GLN A 6 6.80 3.66 -17.71
N ARG A 7 8.10 3.33 -17.80
CA ARG A 7 8.58 1.96 -17.60
C ARG A 7 8.25 1.45 -16.19
N LYS A 8 8.35 2.27 -15.15
CA LYS A 8 8.01 1.87 -13.78
C LYS A 8 6.51 1.63 -13.60
N PHE A 9 5.66 2.52 -14.13
CA PHE A 9 4.21 2.34 -14.04
C PHE A 9 3.72 1.07 -14.75
N ASN A 10 4.30 0.76 -15.92
CA ASN A 10 3.93 -0.41 -16.72
C ASN A 10 4.48 -1.75 -16.19
N GLN A 11 5.26 -1.75 -15.10
CA GLN A 11 5.72 -3.01 -14.50
C GLN A 11 4.54 -3.80 -13.91
N PRO A 12 4.56 -5.14 -14.02
CA PRO A 12 3.51 -5.98 -13.46
C PRO A 12 3.35 -5.76 -11.95
N THR A 13 2.12 -5.46 -11.54
CA THR A 13 1.72 -5.35 -10.13
C THR A 13 1.63 -6.74 -9.50
N LEU A 14 2.20 -6.91 -8.31
CA LEU A 14 1.95 -8.02 -7.41
C LEU A 14 0.76 -7.72 -6.51
N ILE A 15 0.79 -6.60 -5.79
CA ILE A 15 -0.28 -6.14 -4.89
C ILE A 15 -0.47 -4.65 -5.12
N LYS A 16 -1.72 -4.18 -5.13
CA LYS A 16 -2.03 -2.75 -5.10
C LYS A 16 -2.97 -2.45 -3.94
N VAL A 17 -2.66 -1.39 -3.21
CA VAL A 17 -3.49 -0.91 -2.10
C VAL A 17 -3.87 0.55 -2.31
N PHE A 18 -5.00 0.95 -1.75
CA PHE A 18 -5.52 2.31 -1.86
C PHE A 18 -6.22 2.74 -0.57
N TYR A 19 -6.00 3.99 -0.18
CA TYR A 19 -6.76 4.71 0.83
C TYR A 19 -7.40 5.93 0.17
N ASP A 20 -8.70 6.12 0.41
CA ASP A 20 -9.48 7.26 -0.03
C ASP A 20 -9.81 8.14 1.18
N GLY A 21 -9.24 9.35 1.22
CA GLY A 21 -9.35 10.32 2.31
C GLY A 21 -10.19 11.54 1.95
N ASP A 22 -11.20 11.36 1.10
CA ASP A 22 -12.13 12.37 0.58
C ASP A 22 -11.48 13.47 -0.31
N TYR A 23 -10.41 14.10 0.16
CA TYR A 23 -9.66 15.18 -0.53
C TYR A 23 -8.25 14.78 -0.94
N ASN A 24 -7.74 13.69 -0.36
CA ASN A 24 -6.45 13.09 -0.65
C ASN A 24 -6.61 11.58 -0.84
N GLY A 25 -5.77 10.99 -1.69
CA GLY A 25 -5.74 9.55 -1.93
C GLY A 25 -4.32 9.05 -1.86
N THR A 26 -4.11 7.91 -1.22
CA THR A 26 -2.79 7.29 -1.16
C THR A 26 -2.85 5.89 -1.74
N ALA A 27 -1.99 5.61 -2.72
CA ALA A 27 -1.86 4.28 -3.30
C ALA A 27 -0.44 3.74 -3.13
N ILE A 28 -0.33 2.43 -2.94
CA ILE A 28 0.96 1.73 -3.04
C ILE A 28 0.80 0.60 -4.03
N ASP A 29 1.61 0.63 -5.08
CA ASP A 29 1.68 -0.39 -6.12
C ASP A 29 2.98 -1.19 -5.97
N PHE A 30 2.88 -2.35 -5.34
CA PHE A 30 3.96 -3.30 -5.15
C PHE A 30 4.17 -4.12 -6.42
N LYS A 31 5.29 -3.93 -7.10
CA LYS A 31 5.64 -4.58 -8.37
C LYS A 31 6.24 -5.95 -8.16
N LYS A 32 6.02 -6.87 -9.11
CA LYS A 32 6.55 -8.25 -9.07
C LYS A 32 8.07 -8.35 -8.99
N ASP A 33 8.81 -7.30 -9.35
CA ASP A 33 10.28 -7.26 -9.28
C ASP A 33 10.84 -6.82 -7.92
N GLY A 34 9.98 -6.58 -6.93
CA GLY A 34 10.39 -6.14 -5.60
C GLY A 34 10.54 -4.62 -5.45
N THR A 35 10.10 -3.84 -6.45
CA THR A 35 10.00 -2.37 -6.34
C THR A 35 8.58 -1.93 -6.00
N TYR A 36 8.40 -0.75 -5.44
CA TYR A 36 7.08 -0.17 -5.24
C TYR A 36 6.99 1.26 -5.77
N ILE A 37 5.76 1.66 -6.08
CA ILE A 37 5.39 3.05 -6.36
C ILE A 37 4.42 3.48 -5.29
N PHE A 38 4.77 4.51 -4.54
CA PHE A 38 3.90 5.19 -3.60
C PHE A 38 3.39 6.47 -4.28
N ASP A 39 2.07 6.62 -4.34
CA ASP A 39 1.37 7.77 -4.92
C ASP A 39 0.66 8.50 -3.79
N ASN A 40 1.08 9.73 -3.50
CA ASN A 40 0.36 10.64 -2.63
C ASN A 40 -0.34 11.68 -3.49
N SER A 41 -1.65 11.52 -3.65
CA SER A 41 -2.49 12.42 -4.42
C SER A 41 -3.24 13.38 -3.50
N ALA A 42 -3.11 14.67 -3.77
CA ALA A 42 -3.84 15.73 -3.08
C ALA A 42 -4.32 16.77 -4.10
N ILE A 43 -5.64 17.04 -4.11
CA ILE A 43 -6.25 18.13 -4.92
C ILE A 43 -5.78 18.11 -6.40
N GLY A 44 -5.75 16.93 -7.01
CA GLY A 44 -5.42 16.76 -8.44
C GLY A 44 -3.92 16.80 -8.78
N LEU A 45 -3.03 16.90 -7.79
CA LEU A 45 -1.59 16.69 -7.96
C LEU A 45 -1.17 15.38 -7.28
N SER A 46 -0.27 14.64 -7.92
CA SER A 46 0.30 13.39 -7.39
C SER A 46 1.81 13.53 -7.24
N ASP A 47 2.30 13.22 -6.05
CA ASP A 47 3.72 13.02 -5.78
C ASP A 47 4.03 11.53 -5.70
N TYR A 48 5.04 11.11 -6.47
CA TYR A 48 5.44 9.70 -6.56
C TYR A 48 6.77 9.45 -5.86
N THR A 49 6.74 8.57 -4.87
CA THR A 49 7.94 8.02 -4.25
C THR A 49 8.17 6.58 -4.72
N TYR A 50 9.43 6.20 -4.90
CA TYR A 50 9.81 4.87 -5.35
C TYR A 50 10.80 4.25 -4.36
N GLY A 51 10.66 2.95 -4.14
CA GLY A 51 11.59 2.19 -3.32
C GLY A 51 11.52 0.71 -3.64
N THR A 52 12.09 -0.08 -2.74
CA THR A 52 12.12 -1.53 -2.79
C THR A 52 11.44 -2.12 -1.57
N TYR A 53 10.96 -3.35 -1.71
CA TYR A 53 10.29 -4.06 -0.63
C TYR A 53 10.65 -5.54 -0.65
N LYS A 54 10.46 -6.17 0.51
CA LYS A 54 10.47 -7.63 0.67
C LYS A 54 9.09 -8.07 1.12
N ILE A 55 8.64 -9.22 0.63
CA ILE A 55 7.38 -9.83 1.04
C ILE A 55 7.61 -11.29 1.46
N ASN A 56 7.01 -11.68 2.58
CA ASN A 56 6.95 -13.06 3.03
C ASN A 56 5.53 -13.37 3.53
N GLY A 57 4.78 -14.12 2.73
CA GLY A 57 3.35 -14.35 2.95
C GLY A 57 2.57 -13.03 2.93
N ASN A 58 2.03 -12.65 4.08
CA ASN A 58 1.26 -11.41 4.27
C ASN A 58 2.07 -10.25 4.86
N ASN A 59 3.35 -10.46 5.20
CA ASN A 59 4.19 -9.42 5.77
C ASN A 59 5.01 -8.75 4.66
N ILE A 60 5.01 -7.42 4.64
CA ILE A 60 5.74 -6.58 3.70
C ILE A 60 6.68 -5.69 4.50
N ILE A 61 7.93 -5.59 4.07
CA ILE A 61 8.95 -4.72 4.66
C ILE A 61 9.46 -3.78 3.58
N LEU A 62 9.31 -2.48 3.82
CA LEU A 62 9.87 -1.44 2.94
C LEU A 62 11.34 -1.19 3.25
N ASP A 63 12.07 -0.68 2.26
CA ASP A 63 13.46 -0.25 2.41
C ASP A 63 13.62 1.07 3.19
N THR A 64 12.54 1.82 3.35
CA THR A 64 12.48 3.06 4.13
C THR A 64 11.40 2.98 5.22
N ASP A 65 11.61 3.69 6.32
CA ASP A 65 10.63 3.92 7.39
C ASP A 65 9.90 5.27 7.26
N GLN A 66 10.34 6.12 6.34
CA GLN A 66 9.74 7.42 6.05
C GLN A 66 9.41 7.53 4.56
N ILE A 67 8.16 7.88 4.28
CA ILE A 67 7.71 8.30 2.95
C ILE A 67 6.91 9.57 3.15
N ASP A 68 7.48 10.71 2.76
CA ASP A 68 6.88 12.03 2.97
C ASP A 68 6.53 12.25 4.47
N ASN A 69 5.28 12.59 4.80
CA ASN A 69 4.83 12.81 6.18
C ASN A 69 4.39 11.51 6.89
N LEU A 70 4.46 10.36 6.23
CA LEU A 70 4.10 9.07 6.83
C LEU A 70 5.32 8.46 7.50
N THR A 71 5.29 8.40 8.83
CA THR A 71 6.32 7.78 9.65
C THR A 71 5.98 6.31 9.94
N ASP A 72 7.02 5.52 10.20
CA ASP A 72 6.92 4.15 10.71
C ASP A 72 6.29 3.14 9.72
N LEU A 73 6.22 3.47 8.42
CA LEU A 73 5.70 2.61 7.34
C LEU A 73 6.55 1.39 7.01
N LYS A 74 7.60 1.12 7.79
CA LYS A 74 8.60 0.09 7.48
C LYS A 74 8.02 -1.31 7.45
N GLN A 75 7.12 -1.63 8.37
CA GLN A 75 6.54 -2.96 8.53
C GLN A 75 5.04 -2.91 8.30
N LEU A 76 4.60 -3.72 7.33
CA LEU A 76 3.23 -3.73 6.86
C LEU A 76 2.71 -5.17 6.83
N LYS A 77 1.41 -5.34 7.05
CA LYS A 77 0.76 -6.65 7.07
C LYS A 77 -0.58 -6.61 6.36
N ILE A 78 -0.77 -7.56 5.45
CA ILE A 78 -2.06 -7.83 4.81
C ILE A 78 -2.91 -8.66 5.77
N HIS A 79 -4.11 -8.19 6.07
CA HIS A 79 -5.04 -8.85 6.97
C HIS A 79 -6.49 -8.73 6.47
N GLU A 80 -7.31 -9.72 6.78
CA GLU A 80 -8.74 -9.65 6.51
C GLU A 80 -9.42 -8.72 7.51
N LYS A 81 -10.32 -7.88 7.02
CA LYS A 81 -11.18 -7.02 7.81
C LYS A 81 -12.63 -7.24 7.41
N GLU A 82 -13.50 -7.33 8.40
CA GLU A 82 -14.95 -7.35 8.18
C GLU A 82 -15.46 -5.92 7.98
N ILE A 83 -16.14 -5.69 6.86
CA ILE A 83 -16.72 -4.42 6.49
C ILE A 83 -18.24 -4.58 6.45
N ASN A 84 -18.94 -3.70 7.17
CA ASN A 84 -20.39 -3.65 7.19
C ASN A 84 -20.89 -2.81 6.01
N TYR A 85 -21.46 -3.48 5.01
CA TYR A 85 -22.17 -2.84 3.91
C TYR A 85 -23.67 -2.86 4.17
N GLN A 86 -24.42 -2.09 3.39
CA GLN A 86 -25.89 -2.08 3.46
C GLN A 86 -26.49 -3.48 3.18
N ASP A 87 -25.81 -4.31 2.39
CA ASP A 87 -26.22 -5.66 2.00
C ASP A 87 -25.61 -6.78 2.89
N GLY A 88 -24.88 -6.42 3.96
CA GLY A 88 -24.34 -7.36 4.93
C GLY A 88 -22.84 -7.19 5.19
N ILE A 89 -22.27 -8.15 5.92
CA ILE A 89 -20.85 -8.16 6.30
C ILE A 89 -20.04 -8.86 5.21
N LYS A 90 -19.00 -8.19 4.70
CA LYS A 90 -18.06 -8.79 3.75
C LYS A 90 -16.65 -8.77 4.34
N LYS A 91 -15.88 -9.81 4.03
CA LYS A 91 -14.44 -9.85 4.34
C LYS A 91 -13.64 -9.29 3.19
N GLU A 92 -12.79 -8.34 3.49
CA GLU A 92 -11.91 -7.69 2.53
C GLU A 92 -10.47 -7.68 3.03
N LEU A 93 -9.52 -7.63 2.12
CA LEU A 93 -8.11 -7.53 2.48
C LEU A 93 -7.70 -6.07 2.62
N TYR A 94 -7.00 -5.77 3.71
CA TYR A 94 -6.42 -4.47 4.00
C TYR A 94 -4.95 -4.63 4.36
N LEU A 95 -4.17 -3.60 4.06
CA LEU A 95 -2.79 -3.46 4.47
C LEU A 95 -2.74 -2.51 5.66
N PHE A 96 -2.12 -2.97 6.74
CA PHE A 96 -1.97 -2.26 7.99
C PHE A 96 -0.50 -2.07 8.31
N GLN A 97 -0.20 -1.00 9.03
CA GLN A 97 1.08 -0.85 9.69
C GLN A 97 1.15 -1.74 10.92
N VAL A 98 2.32 -2.35 11.15
CA VAL A 98 2.57 -3.20 12.31
C VAL A 98 3.82 -2.76 13.08
N ASP A 99 3.82 -3.02 14.38
CA ASP A 99 5.00 -2.81 15.23
C ASP A 99 6.08 -3.88 14.97
N THR A 100 7.20 -3.78 15.68
CA THR A 100 8.31 -4.74 15.56
C THR A 100 7.96 -6.16 15.99
N ASN A 101 6.84 -6.36 16.68
CA ASN A 101 6.32 -7.67 17.09
C ASN A 101 5.27 -8.19 16.10
N GLY A 102 4.98 -7.45 15.02
CA GLY A 102 3.97 -7.80 14.02
C GLY A 102 2.53 -7.55 14.47
N LYS A 103 2.31 -6.78 15.54
CA LYS A 103 0.98 -6.36 15.99
C LYS A 103 0.53 -5.14 15.17
N ILE A 104 -0.70 -5.16 14.68
CA ILE A 104 -1.32 -4.01 14.01
C ILE A 104 -1.33 -2.82 14.97
N ILE A 105 -0.85 -1.67 14.47
CA ILE A 105 -0.84 -0.42 15.24
C ILE A 105 -2.22 0.22 15.10
N ASP A 106 -2.87 0.46 16.24
CA ASP A 106 -4.20 1.07 16.29
C ASP A 106 -4.17 2.50 15.72
N ARG A 107 -5.27 2.90 15.07
CA ARG A 107 -5.47 4.25 14.50
C ARG A 107 -4.48 4.65 13.40
N THR A 108 -3.85 3.67 12.75
CA THR A 108 -3.08 3.91 11.52
C THR A 108 -3.97 3.92 10.30
N THR A 109 -3.49 4.53 9.22
CA THR A 109 -4.17 4.49 7.92
C THR A 109 -4.31 3.05 7.46
N GLU A 110 -5.53 2.67 7.10
CA GLU A 110 -5.83 1.35 6.55
C GLU A 110 -5.93 1.45 5.03
N TYR A 111 -5.15 0.64 4.32
CA TYR A 111 -5.17 0.67 2.85
C TYR A 111 -5.91 -0.56 2.34
N ARG A 112 -7.01 -0.38 1.63
CA ARG A 112 -7.75 -1.48 1.02
C ARG A 112 -6.92 -2.11 -0.08
N VAL A 113 -6.82 -3.44 -0.10
CA VAL A 113 -6.20 -4.17 -1.20
C VAL A 113 -7.16 -4.18 -2.39
N THR A 114 -6.72 -3.60 -3.52
CA THR A 114 -7.50 -3.50 -4.76
C THR A 114 -7.02 -4.49 -5.83
N ILE A 115 -5.76 -4.93 -5.77
CA ILE A 115 -5.18 -5.97 -6.62
C ILE A 115 -4.36 -6.93 -5.75
N ASP A 116 -4.53 -8.23 -5.95
CA ASP A 116 -3.68 -9.28 -5.35
C ASP A 116 -3.39 -10.40 -6.37
N ASN A 117 -2.18 -10.39 -6.92
CA ASN A 117 -1.67 -11.31 -7.93
C ASN A 117 -0.65 -12.32 -7.37
N ARG A 118 -0.71 -12.63 -6.07
CA ARG A 118 0.17 -13.62 -5.43
C ARG A 118 -0.21 -15.09 -5.73
N LYS A 119 -1.22 -15.31 -6.56
CA LYS A 119 -1.73 -16.64 -6.96
C LYS A 119 -0.86 -17.30 -8.03
#